data_AF-A0A838KUQ6-F1
#
_entry.id   AF-A0A838KUQ6-F1
#
_cell.length_a   1.000
_cell.length_b   1.000
_cell.length_c   1.000
_cell.angle_alpha   90.00
_cell.angle_beta   90.00
_cell.angle_gamma   90.00
#
_symmetry.space_group_name_H-M   'P 1'
#
loop_
_entity.id
_entity.type
_entity.pdbx_description
1 polymer ?
#
loop_
_entity_poly.entity_id
_entity_poly.type
_entity_poly.pdbx_seq_one_letter_code
_entity_poly.pdbx_strand_id
1 'polypeptide(L)'
;MIVTSDEASLPDGCHPRQVAGLVISFVDAFNSGDQATLSRIFFVSEGPSPPDFAERGYEPWSWYTVGKVEAGGKIESSFVTYDQGELLRYFAKRHRKGEQLRLLKISLTQTGLLGKDDNVGFVYVLNRTARNLEPGLGGPARIASGQGAINCTNRRIFAWRMDMKAEERRTSREAADWLCTDPPNWKPGKAVVACT
;
A
#
# COMPACT_ATOMS: atom_id res chain seq x y z
N MET A 1 15.08 -6.46 5.45
CA MET A 1 14.86 -5.23 4.65
C MET A 1 16.19 -4.58 4.35
N ILE A 2 16.31 -3.91 3.21
CA ILE A 2 17.49 -3.15 2.76
C ILE A 2 17.04 -1.72 2.49
N VAL A 3 17.78 -0.72 2.97
CA VAL A 3 17.52 0.70 2.68
C VAL A 3 18.59 1.17 1.69
N THR A 4 18.20 1.75 0.56
CA THR A 4 19.13 2.17 -0.51
C THR A 4 19.28 3.68 -0.62
N SER A 5 18.30 4.46 -0.15
CA SER A 5 18.37 5.91 0.04
C SER A 5 17.54 6.29 1.28
N ASP A 6 17.94 7.38 1.94
CA ASP A 6 17.27 7.94 3.11
C ASP A 6 17.50 9.45 3.12
N GLU A 7 16.44 10.24 2.91
CA GLU A 7 16.51 11.69 2.98
C GLU A 7 16.32 12.17 4.42
N ALA A 8 17.31 12.92 4.91
CA ALA A 8 17.31 13.46 6.28
C ALA A 8 16.21 14.53 6.52
N SER A 9 15.61 15.08 5.46
CA SER A 9 14.54 16.09 5.55
C SER A 9 13.16 15.51 5.83
N LEU A 10 13.02 14.18 5.90
CA LEU A 10 11.75 13.55 6.22
C LEU A 10 11.38 13.77 7.69
N PRO A 11 10.08 13.91 8.01
CA PRO A 11 9.64 14.00 9.40
C PRO A 11 9.99 12.75 10.21
N ASP A 12 10.20 12.93 11.51
CA ASP A 12 10.41 11.82 12.44
C ASP A 12 9.26 10.81 12.36
N GLY A 13 9.58 9.52 12.26
CA GLY A 13 8.59 8.46 12.09
C GLY A 13 8.32 8.09 10.63
N CYS A 14 8.81 8.88 9.69
CA CYS A 14 8.66 8.68 8.25
C CYS A 14 9.96 8.42 7.50
N HIS A 15 11.05 8.05 8.15
CA HIS A 15 12.23 7.56 7.41
C HIS A 15 11.92 6.24 6.69
N PRO A 16 12.55 5.92 5.54
CA PRO A 16 12.24 4.74 4.75
C PRO A 16 12.20 3.43 5.54
N ARG A 17 13.11 3.27 6.51
CA ARG A 17 13.14 2.13 7.42
C ARG A 17 11.86 2.01 8.25
N GLN A 18 11.36 3.13 8.78
CA GLN A 18 10.18 3.17 9.64
C GLN A 18 8.91 2.91 8.82
N VAL A 19 8.77 3.57 7.67
CA VAL A 19 7.63 3.38 6.76
C VAL A 19 7.58 1.95 6.25
N ALA A 20 8.70 1.42 5.76
CA ALA A 20 8.75 0.04 5.28
C ALA A 20 8.47 -0.96 6.41
N GLY A 21 8.94 -0.70 7.64
CA GLY A 21 8.60 -1.51 8.81
C GLY A 21 7.09 -1.52 9.12
N LEU A 22 6.43 -0.38 9.01
CA LEU A 22 4.97 -0.27 9.18
C LEU A 22 4.22 -1.03 8.08
N VAL A 23 4.61 -0.87 6.81
CA VAL A 23 3.96 -1.56 5.68
C VAL A 23 4.21 -3.06 5.70
N ILE A 24 5.39 -3.51 6.13
CA ILE A 24 5.66 -4.93 6.39
C ILE A 24 4.72 -5.46 7.47
N SER A 25 4.57 -4.74 8.57
CA SER A 25 3.66 -5.14 9.66
C SER A 25 2.20 -5.19 9.20
N PHE A 26 1.77 -4.27 8.33
CA PHE A 26 0.46 -4.31 7.69
C PHE A 26 0.28 -5.58 6.83
N VAL A 27 1.25 -5.88 5.96
CA VAL A 27 1.24 -7.06 5.09
C VAL A 27 1.20 -8.35 5.91
N ASP A 28 2.00 -8.44 6.97
CA ASP A 28 2.03 -9.62 7.84
C ASP A 28 0.71 -9.81 8.59
N ALA A 29 0.11 -8.72 9.11
CA ALA A 29 -1.20 -8.75 9.76
C ALA A 29 -2.33 -9.12 8.78
N PHE A 30 -2.27 -8.62 7.54
CA PHE A 30 -3.21 -9.01 6.48
C PHE A 30 -3.10 -10.51 6.18
N ASN A 31 -1.88 -11.01 6.01
CA ASN A 31 -1.62 -12.40 5.66
C ASN A 31 -2.02 -13.37 6.77
N SER A 32 -1.83 -12.99 8.04
CA SER A 32 -2.20 -13.78 9.22
C SER A 32 -3.66 -13.62 9.64
N GLY A 33 -4.37 -12.63 9.10
CA GLY A 33 -5.75 -12.33 9.46
C GLY A 33 -5.91 -11.57 10.78
N ASP A 34 -4.83 -11.00 11.33
CA ASP A 34 -4.81 -10.26 12.60
C ASP A 34 -5.57 -8.93 12.50
N GLN A 35 -6.85 -8.96 12.87
CA GLN A 35 -7.73 -7.80 12.81
C GLN A 35 -7.36 -6.71 13.81
N ALA A 36 -6.80 -7.07 14.97
CA ALA A 36 -6.43 -6.10 15.99
C ALA A 36 -5.24 -5.26 15.51
N THR A 37 -4.23 -5.91 14.94
CA THR A 37 -3.09 -5.21 14.35
C THR A 37 -3.49 -4.38 13.13
N LEU A 38 -4.35 -4.91 12.24
CA LEU A 38 -4.86 -4.15 11.08
C LEU A 38 -5.61 -2.88 11.51
N SER A 39 -6.47 -2.98 12.52
CA SER A 39 -7.22 -1.85 13.08
C SER A 39 -6.31 -0.80 13.72
N ARG A 40 -5.17 -1.20 14.29
CA ARG A 40 -4.19 -0.29 14.89
C ARG A 40 -3.32 0.41 13.84
N ILE A 41 -2.95 -0.30 12.76
CA ILE A 41 -2.04 0.19 11.73
C ILE A 41 -2.76 1.10 10.72
N PHE A 42 -4.02 0.81 10.42
CA PHE A 42 -4.81 1.58 9.48
C PHE A 42 -5.76 2.53 10.22
N PHE A 43 -6.13 3.64 9.58
CA PHE A 43 -7.04 4.71 10.04
C PHE A 43 -6.44 5.68 11.05
N VAL A 44 -6.27 6.94 10.63
CA VAL A 44 -5.86 8.05 11.52
C VAL A 44 -7.04 8.64 12.28
N SER A 45 -8.24 8.57 11.71
CA SER A 45 -9.50 8.97 12.34
C SER A 45 -10.65 8.09 11.82
N GLU A 46 -11.61 7.78 12.70
CA GLU A 46 -12.93 7.31 12.30
C GLU A 46 -13.75 8.55 11.92
N GLY A 47 -14.32 8.57 10.72
CA GLY A 47 -15.17 9.67 10.29
C GLY A 47 -16.04 9.26 9.10
N PRO A 48 -17.29 9.75 9.01
CA PRO A 48 -18.14 9.47 7.87
C PRO A 48 -17.46 9.94 6.58
N SER A 49 -17.75 9.29 5.44
CA SER A 49 -17.42 9.87 4.14
C SER A 49 -17.96 11.31 4.11
N PRO A 50 -17.13 12.34 3.89
CA PRO A 50 -17.65 13.68 3.78
C PRO A 50 -18.71 13.73 2.68
N PRO A 51 -19.83 14.45 2.87
CA PRO A 51 -20.72 14.76 1.76
C PRO A 51 -19.92 15.44 0.65
N ASP A 52 -20.42 15.39 -0.59
CA ASP A 52 -19.74 15.87 -1.82
C ASP A 52 -19.25 17.35 -1.79
N PHE A 53 -19.44 18.07 -0.67
CA PHE A 53 -19.05 19.46 -0.41
C PHE A 53 -18.60 19.74 1.03
N ALA A 54 -17.92 18.81 1.71
CA ALA A 54 -17.43 19.09 3.08
C ALA A 54 -16.43 20.27 3.13
N GLU A 55 -16.54 21.07 4.20
CA GLU A 55 -15.72 22.25 4.43
C GLU A 55 -14.21 21.92 4.45
N ARG A 56 -13.39 22.89 4.03
CA ARG A 56 -11.92 22.79 3.87
C ARG A 56 -11.13 22.44 5.15
N GLY A 57 -11.80 22.20 6.29
CA GLY A 57 -11.20 21.84 7.58
C GLY A 57 -11.31 20.35 7.97
N TYR A 58 -11.85 19.48 7.10
CA TYR A 58 -11.99 18.04 7.38
C TYR A 58 -10.61 17.32 7.35
N GLU A 59 -10.15 16.85 8.51
CA GLU A 59 -8.87 16.14 8.70
C GLU A 59 -8.98 14.61 8.46
N PRO A 60 -7.84 13.88 8.36
CA PRO A 60 -7.50 13.05 7.20
C PRO A 60 -8.52 11.94 6.90
N TRP A 61 -9.06 12.00 5.70
CA TRP A 61 -9.88 10.94 5.14
C TRP A 61 -9.04 9.67 4.97
N SER A 62 -9.39 8.62 5.74
CA SER A 62 -8.80 7.31 5.53
C SER A 62 -9.54 6.58 4.41
N TRP A 63 -8.81 5.98 3.47
CA TRP A 63 -9.41 5.31 2.33
C TRP A 63 -8.58 4.13 1.82
N TYR A 64 -9.29 3.14 1.31
CA TYR A 64 -8.69 1.93 0.74
C TYR A 64 -9.38 1.57 -0.57
N THR A 65 -8.61 1.44 -1.64
CA THR A 65 -9.11 0.99 -2.95
C THR A 65 -8.32 -0.16 -3.51
N VAL A 66 -9.04 -1.02 -4.24
CA VAL A 66 -8.47 -2.09 -5.05
C VAL A 66 -9.05 -2.03 -6.44
N GLY A 67 -8.20 -1.86 -7.44
CA GLY A 67 -8.59 -1.78 -8.84
C GLY A 67 -7.96 -2.85 -9.71
N LYS A 68 -8.59 -3.05 -10.87
CA LYS A 68 -8.02 -3.72 -12.03
C LYS A 68 -7.72 -2.66 -13.07
N VAL A 69 -6.55 -2.74 -13.71
CA VAL A 69 -6.23 -1.94 -14.89
C VAL A 69 -6.43 -2.82 -16.12
N GLU A 70 -7.45 -2.49 -16.89
CA GLU A 70 -7.78 -3.18 -18.14
C GLU A 70 -6.77 -2.87 -19.25
N ALA A 71 -6.84 -3.66 -20.33
CA ALA A 71 -6.15 -3.36 -21.57
C ALA A 71 -6.49 -1.93 -22.03
N GLY A 72 -5.47 -1.16 -22.40
CA GLY A 72 -5.63 0.27 -22.75
C GLY A 72 -5.63 1.23 -21.55
N GLY A 73 -5.43 0.75 -20.32
CA GLY A 73 -5.14 1.60 -19.15
C GLY A 73 -6.36 2.11 -18.37
N LYS A 74 -7.58 1.70 -18.75
CA LYS A 74 -8.79 1.99 -17.97
C LYS A 74 -8.70 1.31 -16.61
N ILE A 75 -9.05 2.04 -15.55
CA ILE A 75 -9.02 1.52 -14.18
C ILE A 75 -10.45 1.23 -13.75
N GLU A 76 -10.70 -0.01 -13.37
CA GLU A 76 -11.97 -0.48 -12.82
C GLU A 76 -11.79 -0.77 -11.33
N SER A 77 -12.41 0.07 -10.49
CA SER A 77 -12.39 -0.08 -9.04
C SER A 77 -13.29 -1.24 -8.62
N SER A 78 -12.67 -2.33 -8.14
CA SER A 78 -13.38 -3.51 -7.63
C SER A 78 -13.85 -3.35 -6.18
N PHE A 79 -13.21 -2.44 -5.44
CA PHE A 79 -13.55 -2.12 -4.06
C PHE A 79 -13.03 -0.72 -3.72
N VAL A 80 -13.87 0.08 -3.07
CA VAL A 80 -13.50 1.34 -2.44
C VAL A 80 -14.22 1.39 -1.10
N THR A 81 -13.51 1.77 -0.06
CA THR A 81 -14.13 2.08 1.22
C THR A 81 -13.38 3.19 1.93
N TYR A 82 -14.14 3.85 2.78
CA TYR A 82 -13.76 4.94 3.66
C TYR A 82 -14.08 4.59 5.12
N ASP A 83 -14.78 3.48 5.34
CA ASP A 83 -15.26 3.03 6.64
C ASP A 83 -14.33 1.96 7.22
N GLN A 84 -13.95 2.14 8.49
CA GLN A 84 -13.06 1.21 9.17
C GLN A 84 -13.70 -0.17 9.36
N GLY A 85 -14.98 -0.21 9.72
CA GLY A 85 -15.69 -1.47 9.90
C GLY A 85 -15.77 -2.27 8.60
N GLU A 86 -16.08 -1.62 7.48
CA GLU A 86 -16.13 -2.21 6.16
C GLU A 86 -14.74 -2.68 5.70
N LEU A 87 -13.70 -1.88 5.93
CA LEU A 87 -12.33 -2.28 5.57
C LEU A 87 -11.88 -3.52 6.33
N LEU A 88 -12.11 -3.59 7.64
CA LEU A 88 -11.76 -4.77 8.44
C LEU A 88 -12.56 -6.01 7.99
N ARG A 89 -13.87 -5.85 7.72
CA ARG A 89 -14.69 -6.94 7.13
C ARG A 89 -14.16 -7.39 5.77
N TYR A 90 -13.70 -6.46 4.94
CA TYR A 90 -13.07 -6.75 3.66
C TYR A 90 -11.78 -7.54 3.85
N PHE A 91 -10.87 -7.12 4.73
CA PHE A 91 -9.63 -7.84 5.03
C PHE A 91 -9.90 -9.26 5.51
N ALA A 92 -10.82 -9.44 6.47
CA ALA A 92 -11.22 -10.76 6.94
C ALA A 92 -11.78 -11.63 5.80
N LYS A 93 -12.57 -11.07 4.89
CA LYS A 93 -13.08 -11.78 3.69
C LYS A 93 -11.94 -12.19 2.77
N ARG A 94 -10.97 -11.32 2.50
CA ARG A 94 -9.82 -11.62 1.62
C ARG A 94 -8.90 -12.68 2.23
N HIS A 95 -8.61 -12.59 3.53
CA HIS A 95 -7.87 -13.62 4.26
C HIS A 95 -8.56 -15.00 4.15
N ARG A 96 -9.88 -15.08 4.34
CA ARG A 96 -10.65 -16.34 4.14
C ARG A 96 -10.61 -16.87 2.70
N LYS A 97 -10.30 -16.04 1.70
CA LYS A 97 -10.05 -16.47 0.32
C LYS A 97 -8.60 -16.89 0.06
N GLY A 98 -7.78 -16.96 1.11
CA GLY A 98 -6.37 -17.30 1.04
C GLY A 98 -5.58 -16.22 0.32
N GLU A 99 -5.99 -14.96 0.44
CA GLU A 99 -5.21 -13.87 -0.13
C GLU A 99 -3.90 -13.70 0.63
N GLN A 100 -2.81 -13.55 -0.11
CA GLN A 100 -1.47 -13.33 0.41
C GLN A 100 -0.80 -12.20 -0.38
N LEU A 101 -0.19 -11.28 0.38
CA LEU A 101 0.60 -10.16 -0.11
C LEU A 101 2.08 -10.39 0.19
N ARG A 102 2.95 -10.00 -0.71
CA ARG A 102 4.40 -10.03 -0.49
C ARG A 102 5.03 -8.74 -0.99
N LEU A 103 5.42 -7.86 -0.06
CA LEU A 103 6.06 -6.60 -0.39
C LEU A 103 7.42 -6.82 -1.06
N LEU A 104 7.68 -6.11 -2.15
CA LEU A 104 8.93 -6.19 -2.91
C LEU A 104 9.77 -4.93 -2.69
N LYS A 105 9.20 -3.78 -3.02
CA LYS A 105 9.84 -2.48 -2.85
C LYS A 105 8.84 -1.43 -2.41
N ILE A 106 9.34 -0.42 -1.73
CA ILE A 106 8.62 0.77 -1.31
C ILE A 106 9.52 1.99 -1.47
N SER A 107 9.01 3.06 -2.06
CA SER A 107 9.67 4.37 -2.12
C SER A 107 8.78 5.39 -1.45
N LEU A 108 9.38 6.27 -0.67
CA LEU A 108 8.68 7.44 -0.17
C LEU A 108 8.55 8.46 -1.29
N THR A 109 7.58 9.35 -1.18
CA THR A 109 7.34 10.42 -2.15
C THR A 109 7.21 11.76 -1.42
N GLN A 110 6.26 12.60 -1.81
CA GLN A 110 6.09 13.93 -1.27
C GLN A 110 5.64 13.93 0.21
N THR A 111 6.19 14.88 0.97
CA THR A 111 5.71 15.30 2.30
C THR A 111 4.53 16.27 2.14
N GLY A 112 3.93 16.71 3.25
CA GLY A 112 2.89 17.76 3.20
C GLY A 112 1.54 17.31 2.67
N LEU A 113 1.28 15.99 2.60
CA LEU A 113 0.03 15.49 2.03
C LEU A 113 -1.19 16.00 2.81
N LEU A 114 -2.20 16.45 2.08
CA LEU A 114 -3.41 17.07 2.64
C LEU A 114 -3.11 18.34 3.47
N GLY A 115 -2.02 19.05 3.16
CA GLY A 115 -1.62 20.27 3.86
C GLY A 115 -1.07 20.01 5.27
N LYS A 116 -0.58 18.80 5.54
CA LYS A 116 0.01 18.40 6.83
C LYS A 116 1.43 17.91 6.59
N ASP A 117 2.42 18.61 7.16
CA ASP A 117 3.85 18.31 6.96
C ASP A 117 4.22 16.90 7.44
N ASP A 118 3.55 16.42 8.49
CA ASP A 118 3.71 15.08 9.06
C ASP A 118 2.99 13.97 8.25
N ASN A 119 2.47 14.26 7.06
CA ASN A 119 1.92 13.24 6.18
C ASN A 119 2.85 13.00 5.00
N VAL A 120 3.25 11.74 4.83
CA VAL A 120 4.18 11.32 3.78
C VAL A 120 3.53 10.30 2.86
N GLY A 121 3.65 10.55 1.56
CA GLY A 121 3.25 9.61 0.52
C GLY A 121 4.27 8.50 0.34
N PHE A 122 3.81 7.36 -0.15
CA PHE A 122 4.69 6.30 -0.60
C PHE A 122 4.09 5.58 -1.81
N VAL A 123 4.96 4.97 -2.59
CA VAL A 123 4.61 4.07 -3.69
C VAL A 123 5.22 2.70 -3.42
N TYR A 124 4.57 1.64 -3.88
CA TYR A 124 5.03 0.29 -3.61
C TYR A 124 4.70 -0.69 -4.73
N VAL A 125 5.45 -1.79 -4.75
CA VAL A 125 5.19 -2.96 -5.59
C VAL A 125 5.20 -4.21 -4.71
N LEU A 126 4.22 -5.09 -4.92
CA LEU A 126 4.06 -6.35 -4.20
C LEU A 126 3.57 -7.48 -5.11
N ASN A 127 3.74 -8.73 -4.69
CA ASN A 127 2.98 -9.84 -5.27
C ASN A 127 1.67 -10.01 -4.50
N ARG A 128 0.57 -10.26 -5.22
CA ARG A 128 -0.76 -10.50 -4.67
C ARG A 128 -1.35 -11.77 -5.24
N THR A 129 -1.63 -12.73 -4.38
CA THR A 129 -2.21 -14.03 -4.76
C THR A 129 -3.46 -14.30 -3.95
N ALA A 130 -4.48 -14.94 -4.52
CA ALA A 130 -5.63 -15.49 -3.79
C ALA A 130 -6.29 -16.58 -4.63
N ARG A 131 -7.09 -17.45 -3.99
CA ARG A 131 -7.78 -18.54 -4.71
C ARG A 131 -8.78 -18.06 -5.76
N ASN A 132 -9.32 -16.86 -5.59
CA ASN A 132 -10.38 -16.31 -6.44
C ASN A 132 -9.93 -15.08 -7.26
N LEU A 133 -8.63 -14.87 -7.45
CA LEU A 133 -8.15 -13.88 -8.41
C LEU A 133 -8.31 -14.42 -9.83
N GLU A 134 -8.72 -13.54 -10.75
CA GLU A 134 -8.79 -13.87 -12.17
C GLU A 134 -7.45 -14.48 -12.67
N PRO A 135 -7.50 -15.52 -13.51
CA PRO A 135 -6.33 -16.00 -14.21
C PRO A 135 -5.64 -14.86 -14.97
N GLY A 136 -4.31 -14.77 -14.89
CA GLY A 136 -3.54 -13.76 -15.60
C GLY A 136 -3.51 -12.36 -14.98
N LEU A 137 -4.38 -12.04 -13.99
CA LEU A 137 -4.34 -10.73 -13.33
C LEU A 137 -3.01 -10.53 -12.58
N GLY A 138 -2.33 -9.40 -12.87
CA GLY A 138 -0.97 -9.12 -12.43
C GLY A 138 0.11 -9.95 -13.14
N GLY A 139 -0.25 -10.64 -14.22
CA GLY A 139 0.67 -11.46 -15.00
C GLY A 139 1.11 -12.74 -14.28
N PRO A 140 2.07 -13.48 -14.84
CA PRO A 140 2.60 -14.70 -14.23
C PRO A 140 3.22 -14.45 -12.85
N ALA A 141 3.77 -13.24 -12.65
CA ALA A 141 4.37 -12.83 -11.38
C ALA A 141 3.36 -12.27 -10.37
N ARG A 142 2.06 -12.18 -10.72
CA ARG A 142 1.00 -11.74 -9.81
C ARG A 142 1.27 -10.38 -9.17
N ILE A 143 1.74 -9.44 -9.97
CA ILE A 143 2.13 -8.09 -9.55
C ILE A 143 0.90 -7.26 -9.21
N ALA A 144 0.97 -6.60 -8.06
CA ALA A 144 0.18 -5.42 -7.77
C ALA A 144 1.12 -4.25 -7.45
N SER A 145 0.70 -3.04 -7.81
CA SER A 145 1.42 -1.81 -7.49
C SER A 145 0.45 -0.79 -6.96
N GLY A 146 0.95 0.17 -6.19
CA GLY A 146 0.08 1.09 -5.53
C GLY A 146 0.76 2.32 -4.96
N GLN A 147 -0.10 3.16 -4.40
CA GLN A 147 0.28 4.36 -3.67
C GLN A 147 -0.40 4.30 -2.30
N GLY A 148 0.23 4.87 -1.31
CA GLY A 148 -0.38 5.06 -0.01
C GLY A 148 0.15 6.31 0.67
N ALA A 149 -0.38 6.57 1.86
CA ALA A 149 0.07 7.67 2.69
C ALA A 149 0.03 7.27 4.16
N ILE A 150 0.99 7.80 4.91
CA ILE A 150 1.10 7.62 6.35
C ILE A 150 1.11 8.96 7.07
N ASN A 151 0.65 8.96 8.31
CA ASN A 151 0.92 10.03 9.25
C ASN A 151 2.12 9.63 10.13
N CYS A 152 3.16 10.46 10.13
CA CYS A 152 4.44 10.19 10.79
C CYS A 152 4.30 10.16 12.30
N THR A 153 3.49 11.08 12.85
CA THR A 153 3.30 11.27 14.29
C THR A 153 2.66 10.07 14.97
N ASN A 154 1.55 9.56 14.41
CA ASN A 154 0.86 8.40 14.98
C ASN A 154 1.26 7.06 14.33
N ARG A 155 2.11 7.10 13.29
CA ARG A 155 2.60 5.94 12.53
C ARG A 155 1.47 5.04 12.02
N ARG A 156 0.46 5.66 11.40
CA ARG A 156 -0.66 4.95 10.78
C ARG A 156 -0.72 5.18 9.28
N ILE A 157 -1.16 4.15 8.58
CA ILE A 157 -1.55 4.25 7.17
C ILE A 157 -2.97 4.82 7.14
N PHE A 158 -3.20 5.84 6.33
CA PHE A 158 -4.54 6.38 6.10
C PHE A 158 -4.98 6.27 4.65
N ALA A 159 -4.07 6.20 3.68
CA ALA A 159 -4.44 5.99 2.29
C ALA A 159 -3.78 4.73 1.74
N TRP A 160 -4.52 3.95 0.97
CA TRP A 160 -4.00 2.79 0.25
C TRP A 160 -4.77 2.56 -1.04
N ARG A 161 -4.05 2.63 -2.16
CA ARG A 161 -4.56 2.29 -3.48
C ARG A 161 -3.73 1.16 -4.05
N MET A 162 -4.37 0.05 -4.41
CA MET A 162 -3.71 -1.09 -5.02
C MET A 162 -4.35 -1.47 -6.34
N ASP A 163 -3.56 -1.50 -7.40
CA ASP A 163 -4.01 -1.85 -8.74
C ASP A 163 -3.26 -3.07 -9.28
N MET A 164 -3.95 -3.94 -10.00
CA MET A 164 -3.36 -5.03 -10.78
C MET A 164 -3.70 -4.89 -12.25
N LYS A 165 -2.70 -4.99 -13.13
CA LYS A 165 -2.91 -4.91 -14.58
C LYS A 165 -3.33 -6.27 -15.16
N ALA A 166 -4.30 -6.27 -16.08
CA ALA A 166 -4.75 -7.46 -16.78
C ALA A 166 -3.68 -8.03 -17.73
N GLU A 167 -2.92 -7.16 -18.39
CA GLU A 167 -1.90 -7.53 -19.39
C GLU A 167 -0.46 -7.39 -18.87
N GLU A 168 -0.24 -7.56 -17.56
CA GLU A 168 1.11 -7.55 -17.02
C GLU A 168 1.91 -8.77 -17.52
N ARG A 169 3.13 -8.52 -18.01
CA ARG A 169 4.05 -9.55 -18.49
C ARG A 169 5.40 -9.53 -17.79
N ARG A 170 5.69 -8.45 -17.06
CA ARG A 170 6.95 -8.25 -16.36
C ARG A 170 7.10 -9.24 -15.21
N THR A 171 8.34 -9.62 -14.96
CA THR A 171 8.77 -10.30 -13.75
C THR A 171 8.65 -9.37 -12.53
N SER A 172 8.77 -9.94 -11.33
CA SER A 172 8.79 -9.15 -10.08
C SER A 172 9.93 -8.15 -9.98
N ARG A 173 11.05 -8.39 -10.67
CA ARG A 173 12.16 -7.43 -10.72
C ARG A 173 11.79 -6.25 -11.63
N GLU A 174 11.52 -6.54 -12.90
CA GLU A 174 11.17 -5.54 -13.92
C GLU A 174 9.99 -4.63 -13.51
N ALA A 175 9.00 -5.18 -12.80
CA ALA A 175 7.86 -4.39 -12.32
C ALA A 175 8.22 -3.44 -11.17
N ALA A 176 9.30 -3.70 -10.44
CA ALA A 176 9.76 -2.92 -9.29
C ALA A 176 11.00 -2.05 -9.59
N ASP A 177 11.60 -2.15 -10.78
CA ASP A 177 12.85 -1.46 -11.14
C ASP A 177 12.76 0.06 -11.10
N TRP A 178 11.55 0.60 -11.26
CA TRP A 178 11.30 2.05 -11.26
C TRP A 178 11.25 2.68 -9.85
N LEU A 179 11.16 1.90 -8.77
CA LEU A 179 11.04 2.43 -7.40
C LEU A 179 12.38 2.77 -6.78
N CYS A 180 13.20 1.74 -6.53
CA CYS A 180 14.49 1.86 -5.87
C CYS A 180 15.55 1.18 -6.71
N THR A 181 16.79 1.66 -6.62
CA THR A 181 17.94 0.93 -7.15
C THR A 181 18.04 -0.45 -6.52
N ASP A 182 18.29 -1.47 -7.34
CA ASP A 182 18.47 -2.84 -6.87
C ASP A 182 19.79 -2.97 -6.09
N PRO A 183 19.77 -3.45 -4.84
CA PRO A 183 20.99 -3.83 -4.15
C PRO A 183 21.69 -4.98 -4.89
N PRO A 184 23.03 -5.06 -4.85
CA PRO A 184 23.77 -6.20 -5.40
C PRO A 184 23.22 -7.53 -4.88
N ASN A 185 23.00 -8.49 -5.78
CA ASN A 185 22.47 -9.83 -5.48
C ASN A 185 21.07 -9.87 -4.84
N TRP A 186 20.32 -8.76 -4.85
CA TRP A 186 18.96 -8.74 -4.35
C TRP A 186 18.07 -9.72 -5.12
N LYS A 187 17.19 -10.43 -4.40
CA LYS A 187 16.19 -11.33 -4.95
C LYS A 187 14.80 -10.86 -4.51
N PRO A 188 13.88 -10.54 -5.45
CA PRO A 188 12.55 -10.06 -5.12
C PRO A 188 11.85 -10.94 -4.07
N GLY A 189 11.33 -10.27 -3.03
CA GLY A 189 10.56 -10.91 -1.97
C GLY A 189 11.38 -11.64 -0.89
N LYS A 190 12.70 -11.81 -1.03
CA LYS A 190 13.56 -12.29 0.07
C LYS A 190 13.80 -11.20 1.13
N ALA A 191 13.94 -9.97 0.67
CA ALA A 191 14.02 -8.78 1.51
C ALA A 191 13.30 -7.64 0.80
N VAL A 192 12.56 -6.84 1.54
CA VAL A 192 12.00 -5.58 1.04
C VAL A 192 13.12 -4.58 0.83
N VAL A 193 13.09 -3.84 -0.28
CA VAL A 193 13.96 -2.67 -0.52
C VAL A 193 13.15 -1.40 -0.25
N ALA A 194 13.74 -0.47 0.49
CA ALA A 194 13.15 0.81 0.82
C ALA A 194 14.06 1.96 0.37
N CYS A 195 13.46 3.02 -0.17
CA CYS A 195 14.14 4.22 -0.63
C CYS A 195 13.27 5.47 -0.42
N THR A 196 13.89 6.63 -0.59
CA THR A 196 13.26 7.91 -0.92
C THR A 196 13.41 8.18 -2.40
#